data_AF-B4JPF4-F1
#
_entry.id   AF-B4JPF4-F1
#
_cell.length_a   1.000
_cell.length_b   1.000
_cell.length_c   1.000
_cell.angle_alpha   90.00
_cell.angle_beta   90.00
_cell.angle_gamma   90.00
#
_symmetry.space_group_name_H-M   'P 1'
#
loop_
_entity.id
_entity.type
_entity.pdbx_description
1 polymer ?
#
loop_
_entity_poly.entity_id
_entity_poly.type
_entity_poly.pdbx_seq_one_letter_code
_entity_poly.pdbx_strand_id
1 'polypeptide(L)'
;MPKRKADSTEVDNEMTSNAQKSTPEQAEGKLTISTDNPLAEYIKLIETKVTVDQIVDDDITKENFKQIAQAARDVIWQLLFSSDVNAESEKKASDLLEEYKSDACFYAPWPYNEWIVKVRDELLKREQLSFWRETIVRKQLGPCWSRDSDLFDCDDEPPLEFYAHAGCIAPFAASLKVRAAEKAASGDEDATTSSEAERGTSNAAALSGNFEAKIGKEQPLSDYRELMKRYVLTTVTVPDDIHKQNVDKIGKAARAAIWQLLFEGESPEQSDYDKAAELLQEYKSDCGFYGPWEYNEWVVKLRDELIQRQMVSFWGDSIVKLELGPCCSRDSDFFEGDEPLPVEFYNKAGFKAPFNQRENEI
;
A
#
# COMPACT_ATOMS: atom_id res chain seq x y z
N MET A 1 -61.73 -51.13 -35.95
CA MET A 1 -60.85 -52.32 -36.09
C MET A 1 -60.28 -52.31 -37.50
N PRO A 2 -59.02 -52.75 -37.77
CA PRO A 2 -58.15 -53.55 -36.90
C PRO A 2 -56.65 -53.12 -36.82
N LYS A 3 -56.09 -53.32 -35.61
CA LYS A 3 -54.79 -53.96 -35.30
C LYS A 3 -53.50 -53.19 -35.66
N ARG A 4 -52.43 -53.15 -34.86
CA ARG A 4 -51.95 -54.04 -33.79
C ARG A 4 -50.85 -53.34 -32.96
N LYS A 5 -50.69 -53.81 -31.73
CA LYS A 5 -49.71 -53.46 -30.68
C LYS A 5 -48.24 -53.79 -31.04
N ALA A 6 -47.31 -53.07 -30.42
CA ALA A 6 -46.11 -53.57 -29.72
C ALA A 6 -45.67 -52.43 -28.77
N ASP A 7 -45.96 -52.49 -27.48
CA ASP A 7 -45.34 -53.27 -26.39
C ASP A 7 -44.03 -52.65 -25.85
N SER A 8 -44.05 -52.52 -24.53
CA SER A 8 -43.05 -52.14 -23.53
C SER A 8 -41.68 -52.78 -23.74
N THR A 9 -40.54 -52.35 -23.21
CA THR A 9 -40.10 -51.57 -22.04
C THR A 9 -38.58 -51.41 -22.25
N GLU A 10 -37.91 -50.33 -21.82
CA GLU A 10 -36.67 -50.42 -21.01
C GLU A 10 -35.94 -49.09 -20.77
N VAL A 11 -35.67 -48.91 -19.47
CA VAL A 11 -34.52 -48.31 -18.77
C VAL A 11 -34.38 -46.79 -18.68
N ASP A 12 -34.51 -46.34 -17.43
CA ASP A 12 -34.05 -45.09 -16.85
C ASP A 12 -32.62 -44.72 -17.26
N ASN A 13 -32.47 -43.50 -17.77
CA ASN A 13 -31.21 -42.77 -17.69
C ASN A 13 -31.54 -41.34 -17.28
N GLU A 14 -31.61 -41.12 -15.95
CA GLU A 14 -31.41 -39.80 -15.38
C GLU A 14 -29.96 -39.39 -15.63
N MET A 15 -29.75 -38.61 -16.69
CA MET A 15 -28.63 -37.70 -16.81
C MET A 15 -29.22 -36.31 -17.03
N THR A 16 -29.09 -35.51 -15.99
CA THR A 16 -29.42 -34.10 -15.88
C THR A 16 -28.84 -33.30 -17.05
N SER A 17 -29.71 -32.86 -17.95
CA SER A 17 -29.40 -31.79 -18.90
C SER A 17 -30.62 -30.90 -19.08
N ASN A 18 -30.82 -29.96 -18.16
CA ASN A 18 -31.58 -28.76 -18.46
C ASN A 18 -30.59 -27.59 -18.47
N ALA A 19 -29.98 -27.40 -19.64
CA ALA A 19 -29.54 -26.10 -20.09
C ALA A 19 -30.78 -25.19 -20.18
N GLN A 20 -31.18 -24.60 -19.06
CA GLN A 20 -32.05 -23.43 -19.08
C GLN A 20 -31.19 -22.24 -19.47
N LYS A 21 -31.37 -21.81 -20.72
CA LYS A 21 -31.11 -20.44 -21.17
C LYS A 21 -31.78 -19.49 -20.17
N SER A 22 -30.99 -18.93 -19.26
CA SER A 22 -31.38 -17.76 -18.50
C SER A 22 -31.16 -16.54 -19.39
N THR A 23 -32.26 -15.96 -19.82
CA THR A 23 -32.34 -14.60 -20.37
C THR A 23 -31.76 -13.61 -19.35
N PRO A 24 -30.97 -12.61 -19.76
CA PRO A 24 -30.48 -11.57 -18.87
C PRO A 24 -31.60 -10.56 -18.59
N GLU A 25 -32.50 -10.89 -17.66
CA GLU A 25 -33.43 -9.92 -17.09
C GLU A 25 -32.80 -9.23 -15.89
N GLN A 26 -32.19 -8.08 -16.18
CA GLN A 26 -32.31 -6.82 -15.44
C GLN A 26 -32.95 -6.93 -14.05
N ALA A 27 -32.10 -7.05 -13.03
CA ALA A 27 -32.32 -6.43 -11.74
C ALA A 27 -31.14 -5.50 -11.47
N GLU A 28 -31.04 -4.42 -12.25
CA GLU A 28 -30.16 -3.28 -11.98
C GLU A 28 -30.69 -2.53 -10.74
N GLY A 29 -30.46 -3.12 -9.57
CA GLY A 29 -30.61 -2.41 -8.31
C GLY A 29 -29.52 -1.36 -8.22
N LYS A 30 -29.89 -0.10 -7.98
CA LYS A 30 -28.95 0.99 -7.66
C LYS A 30 -27.95 0.49 -6.61
N LEU A 31 -26.66 0.46 -6.98
CA LEU A 31 -25.59 0.13 -6.04
C LEU A 31 -25.59 1.21 -4.95
N THR A 32 -26.00 0.84 -3.75
CA THR A 32 -26.24 1.78 -2.65
C THR A 32 -25.38 1.35 -1.47
N ILE A 33 -24.70 2.33 -0.86
CA ILE A 33 -23.92 2.16 0.37
C ILE A 33 -24.65 2.97 1.44
N SER A 34 -24.89 2.37 2.60
CA SER A 34 -25.53 3.00 3.74
C SER A 34 -24.54 3.79 4.59
N THR A 35 -25.05 4.67 5.47
CA THR A 35 -24.23 5.36 6.47
C THR A 35 -24.01 4.53 7.75
N ASP A 36 -24.70 3.40 7.89
CA ASP A 36 -24.64 2.54 9.08
C ASP A 36 -23.36 1.71 9.08
N ASN A 37 -23.09 0.98 7.98
CA ASN A 37 -21.90 0.15 7.81
C ASN A 37 -21.24 0.35 6.43
N PRO A 38 -20.76 1.57 6.13
CA PRO A 38 -20.35 1.97 4.79
C PRO A 38 -19.19 1.14 4.22
N LEU A 39 -18.16 0.86 5.02
CA LEU A 39 -16.97 0.14 4.55
C LEU A 39 -17.29 -1.31 4.18
N ALA A 40 -18.00 -2.04 5.04
CA ALA A 40 -18.32 -3.45 4.77
C ALA A 40 -19.22 -3.60 3.54
N GLU A 41 -20.16 -2.67 3.34
CA GLU A 41 -21.00 -2.65 2.14
C GLU A 41 -20.19 -2.31 0.89
N TYR A 42 -19.27 -1.36 0.97
CA TYR A 42 -18.35 -1.03 -0.11
C TYR A 42 -17.49 -2.23 -0.55
N ILE A 43 -16.78 -2.87 0.40
CA ILE A 43 -15.93 -4.03 0.14
C ILE A 43 -16.74 -5.14 -0.54
N LYS A 44 -17.92 -5.46 0.01
CA LYS A 44 -18.80 -6.48 -0.58
C LYS A 44 -19.21 -6.14 -2.02
N LEU A 45 -19.43 -4.87 -2.35
CA LEU A 45 -19.77 -4.45 -3.70
C LEU A 45 -18.57 -4.60 -4.65
N ILE A 46 -17.36 -4.23 -4.22
CA ILE A 46 -16.13 -4.44 -4.99
C ILE A 46 -15.92 -5.94 -5.26
N GLU A 47 -15.99 -6.77 -4.23
CA GLU A 47 -15.82 -8.23 -4.32
C GLU A 47 -16.81 -8.88 -5.29
N THR A 48 -18.07 -8.45 -5.24
CA THR A 48 -19.15 -9.12 -5.99
C THR A 48 -19.37 -8.56 -7.39
N LYS A 49 -18.85 -7.37 -7.71
CA LYS A 49 -19.13 -6.66 -8.97
C LYS A 49 -17.90 -6.22 -9.75
N VAL A 50 -16.73 -6.15 -9.12
CA VAL A 50 -15.49 -5.65 -9.73
C VAL A 50 -14.44 -6.75 -9.79
N THR A 51 -14.12 -7.39 -8.66
CA THR A 51 -13.11 -8.47 -8.59
C THR A 51 -13.72 -9.85 -8.82
N VAL A 52 -14.56 -9.99 -9.85
CA VAL A 52 -15.23 -11.27 -10.14
C VAL A 52 -14.26 -12.18 -10.88
N ASP A 53 -14.00 -13.38 -10.36
CA ASP A 53 -13.12 -14.41 -10.98
C ASP A 53 -13.66 -14.99 -12.32
N GLN A 54 -14.71 -14.40 -12.87
CA GLN A 54 -15.30 -14.78 -14.15
C GLN A 54 -14.83 -13.80 -15.22
N ILE A 55 -14.70 -14.27 -16.46
CA ILE A 55 -14.40 -13.40 -17.59
C ILE A 55 -15.60 -12.47 -17.82
N VAL A 56 -15.51 -11.26 -17.29
CA VAL A 56 -16.44 -10.16 -17.48
C VAL A 56 -15.78 -9.14 -18.40
N ASP A 57 -16.58 -8.48 -19.22
CA ASP A 57 -16.11 -7.40 -20.09
C ASP A 57 -15.55 -6.24 -19.25
N ASP A 58 -14.36 -5.75 -19.58
CA ASP A 58 -13.69 -4.64 -18.89
C ASP A 58 -14.59 -3.40 -18.80
N ASP A 59 -15.41 -3.13 -19.83
CA ASP A 59 -16.34 -2.00 -19.82
C ASP A 59 -17.41 -2.14 -18.73
N ILE A 60 -17.86 -3.38 -18.45
CA ILE A 60 -18.81 -3.68 -17.37
C ILE A 60 -18.14 -3.48 -16.01
N THR A 61 -16.93 -4.02 -15.84
CA THR A 61 -16.15 -3.88 -14.59
C THR A 61 -15.88 -2.40 -14.28
N LYS A 62 -15.52 -1.62 -15.30
CA LYS A 62 -15.26 -0.18 -15.19
C LYS A 62 -16.51 0.62 -14.83
N GLU A 63 -17.66 0.33 -15.45
CA GLU A 63 -18.92 1.01 -15.12
C GLU A 63 -19.43 0.61 -13.72
N ASN A 64 -19.26 -0.66 -13.32
CA ASN A 64 -19.56 -1.11 -11.95
C ASN A 64 -18.72 -0.35 -10.93
N PHE A 65 -17.39 -0.29 -11.12
CA PHE A 65 -16.51 0.45 -10.21
C PHE A 65 -16.91 1.93 -10.13
N LYS A 66 -17.19 2.57 -11.27
CA LYS A 66 -17.61 3.97 -11.32
C LYS A 66 -18.89 4.24 -10.52
N GLN A 67 -19.87 3.35 -10.57
CA GLN A 67 -21.11 3.47 -9.79
C GLN A 67 -20.86 3.28 -8.30
N ILE A 68 -20.05 2.29 -7.91
CA ILE A 68 -19.67 2.03 -6.52
C ILE A 68 -18.88 3.22 -5.96
N ALA A 69 -17.90 3.71 -6.71
CA ALA A 69 -17.09 4.87 -6.36
C ALA A 69 -17.95 6.13 -6.18
N GLN A 70 -18.97 6.34 -7.03
CA GLN A 70 -19.91 7.45 -6.85
C GLN A 70 -20.69 7.30 -5.53
N ALA A 71 -21.22 6.12 -5.24
CA ALA A 71 -21.93 5.86 -3.98
C ALA A 71 -21.02 6.07 -2.76
N ALA A 72 -19.76 5.64 -2.82
CA ALA A 72 -18.79 5.83 -1.75
C ALA A 72 -18.52 7.34 -1.50
N ARG A 73 -18.29 8.11 -2.58
CA ARG A 73 -18.10 9.57 -2.48
C ARG A 73 -19.29 10.28 -1.86
N ASP A 74 -20.51 9.89 -2.23
CA ASP A 74 -21.74 10.50 -1.70
C ASP A 74 -21.90 10.20 -0.20
N VAL A 75 -21.61 8.97 0.23
CA VAL A 75 -21.66 8.57 1.63
C VAL A 75 -20.57 9.25 2.46
N ILE A 76 -19.34 9.32 1.96
CA ILE A 76 -18.25 10.06 2.62
C ILE A 76 -18.65 11.52 2.82
N TRP A 77 -19.22 12.15 1.77
CA TRP A 77 -19.69 13.53 1.85
C TRP A 77 -20.79 13.69 2.91
N GLN A 78 -21.74 12.75 2.96
CA GLN A 78 -22.81 12.77 3.94
C GLN A 78 -22.26 12.61 5.36
N LEU A 79 -21.33 11.68 5.60
CA LEU A 79 -20.74 11.43 6.91
C LEU A 79 -19.92 12.61 7.44
N LEU A 80 -19.25 13.36 6.54
CA LEU A 80 -18.40 14.49 6.91
C LEU A 80 -19.15 15.81 7.04
N PHE A 81 -20.24 16.00 6.29
CA PHE A 81 -20.83 17.32 6.08
C PHE A 81 -22.34 17.42 6.35
N SER A 82 -22.98 16.36 6.86
CA SER A 82 -24.37 16.44 7.34
C SER A 82 -24.49 17.28 8.63
N SER A 83 -25.70 17.51 9.11
CA SER A 83 -25.97 18.28 10.35
C SER A 83 -25.41 17.62 11.62
N ASP A 84 -25.31 16.29 11.63
CA ASP A 84 -25.06 15.49 12.84
C ASP A 84 -23.70 14.76 12.78
N VAL A 85 -22.65 15.47 12.39
CA VAL A 85 -21.29 14.91 12.31
C VAL A 85 -20.75 14.68 13.72
N ASN A 86 -20.36 13.44 14.00
CA ASN A 86 -19.70 13.06 15.24
C ASN A 86 -18.44 12.24 14.94
N ALA A 87 -17.67 11.91 15.99
CA ALA A 87 -16.42 11.17 15.86
C ALA A 87 -16.59 9.78 15.22
N GLU A 88 -17.74 9.13 15.40
CA GLU A 88 -18.04 7.84 14.76
C GLU A 88 -18.26 8.02 13.26
N SER A 89 -18.99 9.06 12.84
CA SER A 89 -19.17 9.41 11.43
C SER A 89 -17.86 9.77 10.75
N GLU A 90 -17.01 10.56 11.42
CA GLU A 90 -15.66 10.88 10.92
C GLU A 90 -14.80 9.63 10.78
N LYS A 91 -14.86 8.70 11.74
CA LYS A 91 -14.14 7.43 11.65
C LYS A 91 -14.63 6.60 10.47
N LYS A 92 -15.95 6.42 10.33
CA LYS A 92 -16.54 5.70 9.18
C LYS A 92 -16.16 6.32 7.84
N ALA A 93 -16.14 7.66 7.77
CA ALA A 93 -15.69 8.37 6.58
C ALA A 93 -14.21 8.16 6.30
N SER A 94 -13.35 8.19 7.32
CA SER A 94 -11.93 7.89 7.19
C SER A 94 -11.70 6.49 6.66
N ASP A 95 -12.34 5.49 7.25
CA ASP A 95 -12.10 4.08 6.93
C ASP A 95 -12.60 3.77 5.51
N LEU A 96 -13.77 4.30 5.11
CA LEU A 96 -14.27 4.18 3.74
C LEU A 96 -13.40 4.95 2.72
N LEU A 97 -12.91 6.14 3.06
CA LEU A 97 -12.06 6.93 2.16
C LEU A 97 -10.70 6.27 1.91
N GLU A 98 -10.13 5.62 2.92
CA GLU A 98 -8.86 4.90 2.82
C GLU A 98 -8.97 3.72 1.85
N GLU A 99 -9.99 2.88 2.03
CA GLU A 99 -10.25 1.75 1.14
C GLU A 99 -10.58 2.21 -0.29
N TYR A 100 -11.50 3.17 -0.42
CA TYR A 100 -11.88 3.71 -1.73
C TYR A 100 -10.68 4.32 -2.47
N LYS A 101 -9.78 5.02 -1.78
CA LYS A 101 -8.56 5.55 -2.41
C LYS A 101 -7.69 4.42 -2.94
N SER A 102 -7.48 3.37 -2.15
CA SER A 102 -6.68 2.20 -2.55
C SER A 102 -7.17 1.63 -3.88
N ASP A 103 -8.48 1.39 -4.00
CA ASP A 103 -9.08 0.90 -5.24
C ASP A 103 -9.02 1.93 -6.37
N ALA A 104 -9.24 3.22 -6.06
CA ALA A 104 -9.17 4.28 -7.06
C ALA A 104 -7.78 4.40 -7.68
N CYS A 105 -6.71 4.17 -6.92
CA CYS A 105 -5.34 4.13 -7.43
C CYS A 105 -5.15 3.08 -8.53
N PHE A 106 -5.90 1.98 -8.50
CA PHE A 106 -5.81 0.91 -9.49
C PHE A 106 -6.82 1.09 -10.64
N TYR A 107 -8.08 1.35 -10.32
CA TYR A 107 -9.16 1.34 -11.33
C TYR A 107 -9.40 2.68 -12.03
N ALA A 108 -9.42 3.79 -11.29
CA ALA A 108 -9.74 5.12 -11.84
C ALA A 108 -9.32 6.27 -10.91
N PRO A 109 -8.07 6.74 -10.98
CA PRO A 109 -7.56 7.77 -10.08
C PRO A 109 -8.07 9.18 -10.43
N TRP A 110 -8.34 9.49 -11.71
CA TRP A 110 -8.73 10.85 -12.11
C TRP A 110 -10.03 11.36 -11.46
N PRO A 111 -11.14 10.60 -11.42
CA PRO A 111 -12.36 11.04 -10.71
C PRO A 111 -12.14 11.26 -9.21
N TYR A 112 -11.25 10.45 -8.60
CA TYR A 112 -10.88 10.62 -7.20
C TYR A 112 -10.11 11.93 -7.00
N ASN A 113 -9.08 12.17 -7.82
CA ASN A 113 -8.21 13.34 -7.75
C ASN A 113 -8.99 14.65 -7.89
N GLU A 114 -9.98 14.70 -8.78
CA GLU A 114 -10.86 15.88 -8.92
C GLU A 114 -11.79 16.07 -7.71
N TRP A 115 -12.32 14.97 -7.16
CA TRP A 115 -13.28 15.03 -6.07
C TRP A 115 -12.63 15.34 -4.72
N ILE A 116 -11.46 14.78 -4.42
CA ILE A 116 -10.79 14.96 -3.14
C ILE A 116 -10.38 16.41 -2.88
N VAL A 117 -10.15 17.19 -3.95
CA VAL A 117 -9.97 18.65 -3.91
C VAL A 117 -11.21 19.35 -3.35
N LYS A 118 -12.41 18.94 -3.76
CA LYS A 118 -13.67 19.49 -3.25
C LYS A 118 -13.89 19.15 -1.77
N VAL A 119 -13.52 17.93 -1.37
CA VAL A 119 -13.58 17.51 0.04
C VAL A 119 -12.63 18.35 0.89
N ARG A 120 -11.39 18.57 0.45
CA ARG A 120 -10.44 19.48 1.11
C ARG A 120 -11.06 20.87 1.28
N ASP A 121 -11.55 21.47 0.20
CA ASP A 121 -12.05 22.85 0.24
C ASP A 121 -13.23 22.99 1.21
N GLU A 122 -14.13 22.02 1.26
CA GLU A 122 -15.26 22.02 2.19
C GLU A 122 -14.81 21.73 3.65
N LEU A 123 -13.85 20.84 3.88
CA LEU A 123 -13.23 20.62 5.21
C LEU A 123 -12.61 21.91 5.75
N LEU A 124 -11.83 22.61 4.93
CA LEU A 124 -11.16 23.85 5.31
C LEU A 124 -12.17 24.98 5.56
N LYS A 125 -13.21 25.10 4.71
CA LYS A 125 -14.29 26.07 4.86
C LYS A 125 -15.11 25.88 6.14
N ARG A 126 -15.29 24.63 6.59
CA ARG A 126 -16.00 24.29 7.84
C ARG A 126 -15.07 24.22 9.06
N GLU A 127 -13.80 24.54 8.89
CA GLU A 127 -12.77 24.48 9.93
C GLU A 127 -12.65 23.09 10.59
N GLN A 128 -12.93 22.01 9.84
CA GLN A 128 -12.73 20.62 10.28
C GLN A 128 -11.25 20.22 10.21
N LEU A 129 -10.42 20.98 10.91
CA LEU A 129 -8.95 20.90 10.83
C LEU A 129 -8.38 19.62 11.44
N SER A 130 -9.08 19.01 12.40
CA SER A 130 -8.68 17.74 13.00
C SER A 130 -8.71 16.62 11.97
N PHE A 131 -9.81 16.48 11.22
CA PHE A 131 -9.93 15.51 10.15
C PHE A 131 -8.93 15.78 9.01
N TRP A 132 -8.74 17.06 8.65
CA TRP A 132 -7.71 17.45 7.67
C TRP A 132 -6.31 16.98 8.08
N ARG A 133 -5.87 17.28 9.30
CA ARG A 133 -4.52 16.93 9.79
C ARG A 133 -4.35 15.44 10.02
N GLU A 134 -5.24 14.84 10.80
CA GLU A 134 -5.06 13.49 11.36
C GLU A 134 -5.51 12.38 10.41
N THR A 135 -6.37 12.70 9.44
CA THR A 135 -6.86 11.74 8.45
C THR A 135 -6.26 12.06 7.08
N ILE A 136 -6.60 13.20 6.47
CA ILE A 136 -6.20 13.47 5.07
C ILE A 136 -4.68 13.61 4.94
N VAL A 137 -4.07 14.50 5.73
CA VAL A 137 -2.62 14.76 5.65
C VAL A 137 -1.84 13.56 6.17
N ARG A 138 -2.08 13.13 7.41
CA ARG A 138 -1.29 12.07 8.07
C ARG A 138 -1.36 10.72 7.34
N LYS A 139 -2.55 10.30 6.89
CA LYS A 139 -2.72 9.05 6.11
C LYS A 139 -2.51 9.25 4.60
N GLN A 140 -2.12 10.46 4.16
CA GLN A 140 -1.85 10.77 2.75
C GLN A 140 -3.03 10.47 1.82
N LEU A 141 -4.27 10.75 2.25
CA LEU A 141 -5.51 10.51 1.48
C LEU A 141 -5.84 11.66 0.51
N GLY A 142 -4.81 12.30 -0.03
CA GLY A 142 -4.93 13.27 -1.12
C GLY A 142 -4.86 12.60 -2.49
N PRO A 143 -4.63 13.36 -3.57
CA PRO A 143 -4.60 12.83 -4.94
C PRO A 143 -3.65 11.62 -5.09
N CYS A 144 -4.10 10.62 -5.84
CA CYS A 144 -3.31 9.51 -6.33
C CYS A 144 -2.19 10.04 -7.24
N TRP A 145 -1.00 9.48 -7.12
CA TRP A 145 0.18 9.82 -7.91
C TRP A 145 1.19 8.65 -7.90
N SER A 146 2.37 8.83 -8.46
CA SER A 146 3.35 7.74 -8.67
C SER A 146 3.90 7.06 -7.41
N ARG A 147 3.47 7.48 -6.22
CA ARG A 147 3.78 6.76 -4.99
C ARG A 147 2.77 5.67 -4.64
N ASP A 148 1.53 5.80 -5.09
CA ASP A 148 0.43 4.92 -4.69
C ASP A 148 -0.37 4.34 -5.87
N SER A 149 -0.04 4.72 -7.11
CA SER A 149 -0.69 4.24 -8.32
C SER A 149 0.33 4.02 -9.43
N ASP A 150 0.19 2.90 -10.15
CA ASP A 150 1.00 2.51 -11.31
C ASP A 150 0.62 3.26 -12.60
N LEU A 151 -0.50 3.99 -12.58
CA LEU A 151 -0.96 4.85 -13.67
C LEU A 151 -0.18 6.17 -13.77
N PHE A 152 0.74 6.42 -12.85
CA PHE A 152 1.58 7.61 -12.79
C PHE A 152 3.06 7.21 -12.65
N ASP A 153 3.96 8.05 -13.15
CA ASP A 153 5.39 7.82 -13.07
C ASP A 153 6.16 8.99 -12.39
N CYS A 154 7.49 8.93 -12.43
CA CYS A 154 8.32 9.93 -11.76
C CYS A 154 8.36 11.29 -12.45
N ASP A 155 7.83 11.39 -13.68
CA ASP A 155 7.76 12.63 -14.43
C ASP A 155 6.45 13.38 -14.13
N ASP A 156 5.45 12.71 -13.55
CA ASP A 156 4.22 13.33 -13.08
C ASP A 156 4.44 14.22 -11.85
N GLU A 157 3.75 15.36 -11.82
CA GLU A 157 3.89 16.34 -10.74
C GLU A 157 3.29 15.82 -9.43
N PRO A 158 4.07 15.76 -8.34
CA PRO A 158 3.57 15.31 -7.05
C PRO A 158 2.54 16.31 -6.49
N PRO A 159 1.48 15.84 -5.80
CA PRO A 159 0.39 16.71 -5.32
C PRO A 159 0.77 17.47 -4.02
N LEU A 160 1.92 18.15 -4.02
CA LEU A 160 2.43 18.91 -2.87
C LEU A 160 1.48 20.04 -2.46
N GLU A 161 0.97 20.78 -3.46
CA GLU A 161 0.09 21.93 -3.23
C GLU A 161 -1.24 21.53 -2.58
N PHE A 162 -1.70 20.30 -2.82
CA PHE A 162 -2.93 19.80 -2.20
C PHE A 162 -2.85 19.87 -0.67
N TYR A 163 -1.73 19.44 -0.08
CA TYR A 163 -1.53 19.37 1.37
C TYR A 163 -1.09 20.70 2.01
N ALA A 164 -0.70 21.70 1.22
CA ALA A 164 -0.13 22.98 1.68
C ALA A 164 -1.20 23.96 2.23
N HIS A 165 -2.08 23.48 3.11
CA HIS A 165 -3.21 24.24 3.67
C HIS A 165 -3.28 24.10 5.20
N ALA A 166 -3.80 25.13 5.88
CA ALA A 166 -3.95 25.18 7.34
C ALA A 166 -2.64 24.94 8.15
N GLY A 167 -1.50 25.34 7.58
CA GLY A 167 -0.17 25.13 8.17
C GLY A 167 0.38 23.71 8.03
N CYS A 168 -0.31 22.85 7.27
CA CYS A 168 0.19 21.52 6.93
C CYS A 168 1.11 21.58 5.71
N ILE A 169 1.92 20.54 5.59
CA ILE A 169 2.72 20.23 4.41
C ILE A 169 2.50 18.76 4.07
N ALA A 170 2.72 18.38 2.82
CA ALA A 170 2.68 16.97 2.43
C ALA A 170 3.71 16.18 3.25
N PRO A 171 3.35 15.02 3.85
CA PRO A 171 4.30 14.21 4.62
C PRO A 171 5.55 13.79 3.84
N PHE A 172 5.43 13.75 2.52
CA PHE A 172 6.46 13.38 1.56
C PHE A 172 7.19 14.59 0.94
N ALA A 173 6.94 15.81 1.41
CA ALA A 173 7.63 17.00 0.90
C ALA A 173 9.14 16.95 1.17
N ALA A 174 9.55 16.40 2.31
CA ALA A 174 10.96 16.24 2.65
C ALA A 174 11.66 15.27 1.68
N SER A 175 11.05 14.10 1.41
CA SER A 175 11.62 13.10 0.51
C SER A 175 11.71 13.60 -0.94
N LEU A 176 10.75 14.42 -1.40
CA LEU A 176 10.83 15.07 -2.72
C LEU A 176 11.92 16.13 -2.81
N LYS A 177 12.16 16.91 -1.73
CA LYS A 177 13.28 17.85 -1.70
C LYS A 177 14.63 17.15 -1.75
N VAL A 178 14.75 16.00 -1.08
CA VAL A 178 15.95 15.16 -1.15
C VAL A 178 16.12 14.63 -2.59
N ARG A 179 15.08 14.06 -3.21
CA ARG A 179 15.12 13.63 -4.62
C ARG A 179 15.49 14.76 -5.60
N ALA A 180 14.95 15.97 -5.39
CA ALA A 180 15.25 17.12 -6.23
C ALA A 180 16.70 17.63 -6.03
N ALA A 181 17.19 17.60 -4.80
CA ALA A 181 18.58 17.95 -4.48
C ALA A 181 19.57 16.90 -5.03
N GLU A 182 19.22 15.62 -4.99
CA GLU A 182 19.96 14.53 -5.62
C GLU A 182 20.02 14.70 -7.14
N LYS A 183 18.88 14.98 -7.79
CA LYS A 183 18.80 15.25 -9.24
C LYS A 183 19.60 16.50 -9.65
N ALA A 184 19.62 17.53 -8.80
CA ALA A 184 20.41 18.74 -9.03
C ALA A 184 21.90 18.51 -8.77
N ALA A 185 22.26 17.70 -7.79
CA ALA A 185 23.65 17.35 -7.47
C ALA A 185 24.26 16.36 -8.48
N SER A 186 23.44 15.52 -9.13
CA SER A 186 23.87 14.63 -10.20
C SER A 186 24.08 15.33 -11.54
N GLY A 187 23.78 16.64 -11.65
CA GLY A 187 24.03 17.43 -12.87
C GLY A 187 23.22 16.96 -14.08
N ASP A 188 22.06 16.34 -13.87
CA ASP A 188 21.29 15.69 -14.93
C ASP A 188 20.31 16.69 -15.56
N GLU A 189 20.85 17.70 -16.25
CA GLU A 189 20.12 18.55 -17.20
C GLU A 189 19.99 17.86 -18.57
N ASP A 190 19.45 16.64 -18.66
CA ASP A 190 18.72 16.13 -19.84
C ASP A 190 18.17 14.71 -19.59
N ALA A 191 16.98 14.59 -19.01
CA ALA A 191 16.25 13.32 -18.92
C ALA A 191 15.66 12.89 -20.27
N THR A 192 16.43 13.07 -21.36
CA THR A 192 16.07 12.59 -22.71
C THR A 192 17.17 11.74 -23.34
N THR A 193 18.26 11.42 -22.63
CA THR A 193 19.35 10.59 -23.18
C THR A 193 19.98 9.60 -22.20
N SER A 194 19.19 8.89 -21.37
CA SER A 194 19.68 7.60 -20.85
C SER A 194 19.77 6.63 -22.03
N SER A 195 20.98 6.40 -22.55
CA SER A 195 21.19 5.58 -23.75
C SER A 195 20.52 4.20 -23.59
N GLU A 196 19.88 3.69 -24.63
CA GLU A 196 19.27 2.35 -24.64
C GLU A 196 20.23 1.24 -24.16
N ALA A 197 21.53 1.49 -24.25
CA ALA A 197 22.58 0.60 -23.76
C ALA A 197 22.62 0.48 -22.21
N GLU A 198 22.37 1.55 -21.46
CA GLU A 198 22.34 1.52 -19.98
C GLU A 198 21.08 0.85 -19.44
N ARG A 199 19.95 1.05 -20.12
CA ARG A 199 18.71 0.30 -19.84
C ARG A 199 18.86 -1.18 -20.20
N GLY A 200 19.47 -1.48 -21.35
CA GLY A 200 19.72 -2.86 -21.78
C GLY A 200 20.66 -3.63 -20.84
N THR A 201 21.71 -2.99 -20.33
CA THR A 201 22.64 -3.60 -19.36
C THR A 201 22.00 -3.80 -17.99
N SER A 202 21.22 -2.84 -17.50
CA SER A 202 20.48 -2.97 -16.23
C SER A 202 19.44 -4.09 -16.30
N ASN A 203 18.69 -4.18 -17.40
CA ASN A 203 17.71 -5.26 -17.61
C ASN A 203 18.38 -6.63 -17.70
N ALA A 204 19.53 -6.74 -18.37
CA ALA A 204 20.29 -7.99 -18.44
C ALA A 204 20.83 -8.42 -17.05
N ALA A 205 21.28 -7.46 -16.24
CA ALA A 205 21.73 -7.70 -14.88
C ALA A 205 20.57 -8.10 -13.95
N ALA A 206 19.39 -7.48 -14.10
CA ALA A 206 18.17 -7.86 -13.39
C ALA A 206 17.72 -9.29 -13.75
N LEU A 207 17.70 -9.61 -15.05
CA LEU A 207 17.31 -10.93 -15.58
C LEU A 207 18.27 -12.06 -15.19
N SER A 208 19.54 -11.75 -14.92
CA SER A 208 20.55 -12.74 -14.52
C SER A 208 20.82 -12.74 -13.02
N GLY A 209 20.30 -11.74 -12.29
CA GLY A 209 20.67 -11.42 -10.92
C GLY A 209 22.16 -11.10 -10.73
N ASN A 210 22.92 -10.86 -11.80
CA ASN A 210 24.36 -10.64 -11.75
C ASN A 210 24.70 -9.15 -11.57
N PHE A 211 24.47 -8.67 -10.35
CA PHE A 211 24.89 -7.35 -9.89
C PHE A 211 25.38 -7.41 -8.45
N GLU A 212 26.08 -6.35 -8.06
CA GLU A 212 26.56 -6.16 -6.69
C GLU A 212 25.66 -5.15 -5.98
N ALA A 213 25.04 -5.57 -4.88
CA ALA A 213 24.23 -4.67 -4.05
C ALA A 213 25.15 -3.97 -3.04
N LYS A 214 25.43 -2.69 -3.26
CA LYS A 214 26.19 -1.83 -2.36
C LYS A 214 25.34 -0.66 -1.91
N ILE A 215 25.28 -0.45 -0.59
CA ILE A 215 24.61 0.68 0.05
C ILE A 215 25.64 1.37 0.94
N GLY A 216 25.96 2.62 0.60
CA GLY A 216 26.93 3.45 1.28
C GLY A 216 26.38 4.10 2.55
N LYS A 217 27.29 4.65 3.38
CA LYS A 217 26.94 5.33 4.64
C LYS A 217 26.49 6.78 4.45
N GLU A 218 26.84 7.39 3.32
CA GLU A 218 26.54 8.79 3.05
C GLU A 218 25.05 8.99 2.74
N GLN A 219 24.53 8.23 1.77
CA GLN A 219 23.14 8.31 1.31
C GLN A 219 22.50 6.91 1.17
N PRO A 220 22.39 6.15 2.29
CA PRO A 220 21.98 4.75 2.26
C PRO A 220 20.59 4.52 1.64
N LEU A 221 19.66 5.44 1.85
CA LEU A 221 18.31 5.35 1.30
C LEU A 221 18.30 5.53 -0.22
N SER A 222 19.11 6.45 -0.74
CA SER A 222 19.22 6.71 -2.17
C SER A 222 19.79 5.49 -2.89
N ASP A 223 20.90 4.94 -2.37
CA ASP A 223 21.53 3.75 -2.92
C ASP A 223 20.58 2.55 -2.93
N TYR A 224 19.82 2.35 -1.84
CA TYR A 224 18.80 1.30 -1.75
C TYR A 224 17.72 1.45 -2.85
N ARG A 225 17.17 2.65 -3.00
CA ARG A 225 16.14 2.95 -4.02
C ARG A 225 16.65 2.74 -5.42
N GLU A 226 17.89 3.15 -5.70
CA GLU A 226 18.52 2.96 -7.01
C GLU A 226 18.65 1.47 -7.36
N LEU A 227 19.07 0.65 -6.39
CA LEU A 227 19.14 -0.81 -6.57
C LEU A 227 17.76 -1.41 -6.81
N MET A 228 16.74 -1.04 -6.03
CA MET A 228 15.37 -1.53 -6.21
C MET A 228 14.83 -1.14 -7.58
N LYS A 229 15.01 0.12 -7.99
CA LYS A 229 14.58 0.62 -9.30
C LYS A 229 15.26 -0.11 -10.45
N ARG A 230 16.56 -0.40 -10.35
CA ARG A 230 17.33 -1.00 -11.44
C ARG A 230 17.15 -2.51 -11.57
N TYR A 231 16.91 -3.22 -10.48
CA TYR A 231 17.02 -4.68 -10.46
C TYR A 231 15.78 -5.43 -9.96
N VAL A 232 14.79 -4.72 -9.42
CA VAL A 232 13.54 -5.31 -8.90
C VAL A 232 12.32 -4.71 -9.59
N LEU A 233 12.24 -3.39 -9.70
CA LEU A 233 11.14 -2.65 -10.34
C LEU A 233 11.40 -2.44 -11.84
N THR A 234 11.82 -3.51 -12.52
CA THR A 234 12.17 -3.45 -13.95
C THR A 234 10.95 -3.63 -14.83
N THR A 235 10.96 -3.02 -16.02
CA THR A 235 9.88 -3.17 -17.01
C THR A 235 9.95 -4.47 -17.81
N VAL A 236 10.94 -5.34 -17.54
CA VAL A 236 11.10 -6.65 -18.18
C VAL A 236 10.56 -7.75 -17.27
N THR A 237 9.97 -8.78 -17.87
CA THR A 237 9.50 -9.97 -17.13
C THR A 237 10.71 -10.76 -16.63
N VAL A 238 10.97 -10.68 -15.32
CA VAL A 238 12.02 -11.45 -14.64
C VAL A 238 11.40 -12.71 -14.02
N PRO A 239 12.00 -13.89 -14.18
CA PRO A 239 11.54 -15.10 -13.48
C PRO A 239 11.49 -14.91 -11.96
N ASP A 240 10.44 -15.41 -11.31
CA ASP A 240 10.17 -15.20 -9.87
C ASP A 240 11.33 -15.60 -8.97
N ASP A 241 12.06 -16.67 -9.31
CA ASP A 241 13.21 -17.14 -8.55
C ASP A 241 14.39 -16.16 -8.60
N ILE A 242 14.60 -15.50 -9.74
CA ILE A 242 15.62 -14.48 -9.94
C ILE A 242 15.17 -13.16 -9.30
N HIS A 243 13.89 -12.79 -9.46
CA HIS A 243 13.31 -11.61 -8.84
C HIS A 243 13.45 -11.66 -7.31
N LYS A 244 13.07 -12.79 -6.71
CA LYS A 244 13.27 -13.05 -5.27
C LYS A 244 14.73 -12.97 -4.86
N GLN A 245 15.65 -13.55 -5.64
CA GLN A 245 17.09 -13.45 -5.37
C GLN A 245 17.61 -12.01 -5.40
N ASN A 246 17.10 -11.18 -6.32
CA ASN A 246 17.47 -9.77 -6.43
C ASN A 246 17.00 -9.01 -5.18
N VAL A 247 15.75 -9.20 -4.78
CA VAL A 247 15.20 -8.63 -3.54
C VAL A 247 16.03 -9.07 -2.33
N ASP A 248 16.33 -10.36 -2.20
CA ASP A 248 17.13 -10.89 -1.09
C ASP A 248 18.54 -10.31 -1.04
N LYS A 249 19.18 -10.10 -2.19
CA LYS A 249 20.51 -9.46 -2.27
C LYS A 249 20.47 -8.02 -1.78
N ILE A 250 19.49 -7.25 -2.23
CA ILE A 250 19.34 -5.84 -1.84
C ILE A 250 18.96 -5.74 -0.36
N GLY A 251 18.04 -6.59 0.12
CA GLY A 251 17.67 -6.67 1.52
C GLY A 251 18.86 -7.01 2.43
N LYS A 252 19.74 -7.93 2.02
CA LYS A 252 20.99 -8.20 2.75
C LYS A 252 21.90 -6.97 2.81
N ALA A 253 22.05 -6.23 1.73
CA ALA A 253 22.83 -5.00 1.70
C ALA A 253 22.22 -3.92 2.60
N ALA A 254 20.89 -3.77 2.62
CA ALA A 254 20.20 -2.80 3.46
C ALA A 254 20.40 -3.10 4.94
N ARG A 255 20.20 -4.36 5.34
CA ARG A 255 20.46 -4.82 6.72
C ARG A 255 21.90 -4.62 7.14
N ALA A 256 22.85 -4.88 6.25
CA ALA A 256 24.27 -4.62 6.50
C ALA A 256 24.51 -3.12 6.71
N ALA A 257 24.04 -2.25 5.82
CA ALA A 257 24.22 -0.80 5.94
C ALA A 257 23.63 -0.24 7.25
N ILE A 258 22.41 -0.66 7.62
CA ILE A 258 21.79 -0.30 8.90
C ILE A 258 22.68 -0.73 10.08
N TRP A 259 23.19 -1.96 10.05
CA TRP A 259 24.08 -2.47 11.09
C TRP A 259 25.37 -1.65 11.19
N GLN A 260 25.95 -1.27 10.05
CA GLN A 260 27.17 -0.47 10.02
C GLN A 260 26.98 0.94 10.56
N LEU A 261 25.85 1.59 10.23
CA LEU A 261 25.49 2.92 10.74
C LEU A 261 25.34 2.90 12.26
N LEU A 262 24.69 1.86 12.80
CA LEU A 262 24.36 1.80 14.21
C LEU A 262 25.51 1.28 15.09
N PHE A 263 26.37 0.39 14.58
CA PHE A 263 27.24 -0.41 15.45
C PHE A 263 28.74 -0.41 15.11
N GLU A 264 29.15 -0.01 13.90
CA GLU A 264 30.56 -0.11 13.46
C GLU A 264 31.36 1.20 13.58
N GLY A 265 30.73 2.32 13.97
CA GLY A 265 31.40 3.61 14.23
C GLY A 265 31.75 3.86 15.71
N GLU A 266 32.51 4.93 15.98
CA GLU A 266 32.71 5.47 17.34
C GLU A 266 31.42 6.17 17.79
N SER A 267 30.47 5.41 18.33
CA SER A 267 29.15 5.89 18.78
C SER A 267 28.33 6.61 17.70
N PRO A 268 27.21 6.04 17.24
CA PRO A 268 26.40 6.66 16.19
C PRO A 268 25.91 8.06 16.59
N GLU A 269 26.03 9.00 15.66
CA GLU A 269 25.48 10.34 15.82
C GLU A 269 23.98 10.35 15.48
N GLN A 270 23.27 11.45 15.81
CA GLN A 270 21.86 11.59 15.46
C GLN A 270 21.63 11.46 13.94
N SER A 271 22.57 11.96 13.12
CA SER A 271 22.49 11.80 11.67
C SER A 271 22.54 10.32 11.24
N ASP A 272 23.26 9.46 11.95
CA ASP A 272 23.33 8.04 11.63
C ASP A 272 22.03 7.32 12.03
N TYR A 273 21.43 7.73 13.15
CA TYR A 273 20.10 7.29 13.55
C TYR A 273 19.03 7.66 12.53
N ASP A 274 19.02 8.91 12.08
CA ASP A 274 18.02 9.37 11.11
C ASP A 274 18.15 8.57 9.79
N LYS A 275 19.37 8.41 9.28
CA LYS A 275 19.66 7.59 8.09
C LYS A 275 19.26 6.12 8.25
N ALA A 276 19.58 5.52 9.40
CA ALA A 276 19.25 4.13 9.67
C ALA A 276 17.74 3.94 9.80
N ALA A 277 17.03 4.87 10.44
CA ALA A 277 15.57 4.81 10.59
C ALA A 277 14.87 4.97 9.23
N GLU A 278 15.30 5.92 8.40
CA GLU A 278 14.76 6.13 7.06
C GLU A 278 14.94 4.90 6.17
N LEU A 279 16.16 4.34 6.13
CA LEU A 279 16.43 3.11 5.37
C LEU A 279 15.62 1.93 5.91
N LEU A 280 15.54 1.75 7.23
CA LEU A 280 14.80 0.66 7.85
C LEU A 280 13.31 0.74 7.57
N GLN A 281 12.74 1.95 7.55
CA GLN A 281 11.33 2.16 7.28
C GLN A 281 10.94 1.76 5.85
N GLU A 282 11.70 2.19 4.85
CA GLU A 282 11.42 1.83 3.46
C GLU A 282 11.68 0.35 3.21
N TYR A 283 12.81 -0.17 3.73
CA TYR A 283 13.13 -1.58 3.64
C TYR A 283 12.05 -2.47 4.28
N LYS A 284 11.52 -2.10 5.45
CA LYS A 284 10.40 -2.81 6.09
C LYS A 284 9.15 -2.82 5.20
N SER A 285 8.81 -1.67 4.60
CA SER A 285 7.67 -1.55 3.70
C SER A 285 7.79 -2.51 2.52
N ASP A 286 8.96 -2.56 1.88
CA ASP A 286 9.21 -3.48 0.77
C ASP A 286 9.17 -4.95 1.22
N CYS A 287 9.69 -5.26 2.41
CA CYS A 287 9.56 -6.60 2.99
C CYS A 287 8.11 -7.01 3.26
N GLY A 288 7.24 -6.07 3.60
CA GLY A 288 5.80 -6.31 3.76
C GLY A 288 5.13 -6.79 2.46
N PHE A 289 5.71 -6.47 1.29
CA PHE A 289 5.19 -6.86 -0.02
C PHE A 289 5.95 -8.01 -0.70
N TYR A 290 7.28 -8.06 -0.56
CA TYR A 290 8.09 -9.09 -1.23
C TYR A 290 8.36 -10.34 -0.39
N GLY A 291 8.06 -10.30 0.92
CA GLY A 291 8.27 -11.43 1.82
C GLY A 291 8.86 -11.00 3.17
N PRO A 292 8.08 -11.01 4.25
CA PRO A 292 8.49 -10.41 5.53
C PRO A 292 9.37 -11.33 6.39
N TRP A 293 9.52 -12.60 6.04
CA TRP A 293 10.11 -13.62 6.93
C TRP A 293 11.54 -13.32 7.38
N GLU A 294 12.43 -13.01 6.42
CA GLU A 294 13.83 -12.67 6.71
C GLU A 294 13.95 -11.39 7.55
N TYR A 295 13.08 -10.41 7.28
CA TYR A 295 13.02 -9.18 8.06
C TYR A 295 12.58 -9.45 9.50
N ASN A 296 11.51 -10.21 9.68
CA ASN A 296 10.94 -10.56 10.99
C ASN A 296 11.96 -11.29 11.88
N GLU A 297 12.78 -12.17 11.30
CA GLU A 297 13.87 -12.81 12.04
C GLU A 297 15.02 -11.85 12.37
N TRP A 298 15.43 -11.01 11.41
CA TRP A 298 16.58 -10.13 11.58
C TRP A 298 16.28 -8.96 12.53
N VAL A 299 15.09 -8.37 12.47
CA VAL A 299 14.72 -7.21 13.30
C VAL A 299 14.74 -7.54 14.80
N VAL A 300 14.51 -8.82 15.15
CA VAL A 300 14.69 -9.34 16.51
C VAL A 300 16.15 -9.27 16.96
N LYS A 301 17.09 -9.62 16.08
CA LYS A 301 18.54 -9.50 16.36
C LYS A 301 18.95 -8.04 16.50
N LEU A 302 18.42 -7.16 15.63
CA LEU A 302 18.64 -5.72 15.71
C LEU A 302 18.17 -5.17 17.06
N ARG A 303 16.94 -5.50 17.49
CA ARG A 303 16.41 -5.12 18.81
C ARG A 303 17.34 -5.55 19.93
N ASP A 304 17.71 -6.83 19.95
CA ASP A 304 18.48 -7.39 21.08
C ASP A 304 19.84 -6.68 21.21
N GLU A 305 20.50 -6.38 20.09
CA GLU A 305 21.75 -5.61 20.06
C GLU A 305 21.56 -4.16 20.53
N LEU A 306 20.50 -3.48 20.06
CA LEU A 306 20.16 -2.11 20.50
C LEU A 306 19.97 -2.03 22.02
N ILE A 307 19.24 -2.99 22.59
CA ILE A 307 18.97 -3.05 24.02
C ILE A 307 20.24 -3.39 24.81
N GLN A 308 21.02 -4.37 24.32
CA GLN A 308 22.28 -4.75 24.96
C GLN A 308 23.28 -3.58 25.02
N ARG A 309 23.31 -2.73 23.98
CA ARG A 309 24.15 -1.52 23.93
C ARG A 309 23.51 -0.29 24.59
N GLN A 310 22.35 -0.42 25.21
CA GLN A 310 21.60 0.67 25.85
C GLN A 310 21.28 1.84 24.89
N MET A 311 21.03 1.54 23.61
CA MET A 311 20.65 2.52 22.59
C MET A 311 19.15 2.83 22.66
N VAL A 312 18.72 3.29 23.85
CA VAL A 312 17.30 3.43 24.21
C VAL A 312 16.59 4.53 23.41
N SER A 313 17.31 5.59 23.01
CA SER A 313 16.76 6.67 22.17
C SER A 313 16.33 6.14 20.81
N PHE A 314 17.23 5.46 20.08
CA PHE A 314 16.89 4.86 18.79
C PHE A 314 15.78 3.80 18.92
N TRP A 315 15.83 2.97 19.98
CA TRP A 315 14.76 2.02 20.26
C TRP A 315 13.39 2.69 20.43
N GLY A 316 13.29 3.72 21.26
CA GLY A 316 12.03 4.41 21.53
C GLY A 316 11.55 5.28 20.36
N ASP A 317 12.41 6.17 19.89
CA ASP A 317 12.06 7.23 18.95
C ASP A 317 11.97 6.75 17.50
N SER A 318 12.69 5.69 17.14
CA SER A 318 12.68 5.11 15.80
C SER A 318 11.92 3.79 15.79
N ILE A 319 12.38 2.76 16.53
CA ILE A 319 11.77 1.42 16.41
C ILE A 319 10.34 1.37 16.93
N VAL A 320 10.11 1.81 18.17
CA VAL A 320 8.79 1.73 18.80
C VAL A 320 7.84 2.75 18.18
N LYS A 321 8.22 4.02 18.14
CA LYS A 321 7.35 5.11 17.67
C LYS A 321 6.93 4.98 16.20
N LEU A 322 7.82 4.47 15.34
CA LEU A 322 7.54 4.30 13.91
C LEU A 322 7.07 2.87 13.55
N GLU A 323 6.79 2.03 14.54
CA GLU A 323 6.34 0.65 14.33
C GLU A 323 7.30 -0.19 13.46
N LEU A 324 8.62 -0.02 13.61
CA LEU A 324 9.63 -0.72 12.78
C LEU A 324 9.98 -2.13 13.29
N GLY A 325 9.10 -2.75 14.08
CA GLY A 325 9.22 -4.16 14.47
C GLY A 325 8.74 -5.12 13.38
N PRO A 326 8.48 -6.40 13.70
CA PRO A 326 8.04 -7.40 12.72
C PRO A 326 6.81 -6.95 11.94
N CYS A 327 6.80 -7.25 10.64
CA CYS A 327 5.61 -7.08 9.79
C CYS A 327 4.48 -7.98 10.30
N CYS A 328 3.24 -7.50 10.13
CA CYS A 328 2.02 -8.14 10.57
C CYS A 328 0.82 -7.65 9.72
N SER A 329 -0.40 -8.04 10.06
CA SER A 329 -1.61 -7.66 9.31
C SER A 329 -1.93 -6.16 9.27
N ARG A 330 -1.15 -5.33 9.95
CA ARG A 330 -1.25 -3.87 9.89
C ARG A 330 -0.51 -3.26 8.71
N ASP A 331 0.49 -3.96 8.17
CA ASP A 331 1.45 -3.42 7.21
C ASP A 331 1.85 -4.38 6.09
N SER A 332 1.23 -5.57 6.04
CA SER A 332 1.52 -6.60 5.04
C SER A 332 0.28 -7.45 4.79
N ASP A 333 0.06 -7.78 3.52
CA ASP A 333 -1.01 -8.66 3.02
C ASP A 333 -0.70 -10.16 3.21
N PHE A 334 0.52 -10.50 3.64
CA PHE A 334 0.90 -11.88 4.01
C PHE A 334 0.24 -12.37 5.29
N PHE A 335 -0.39 -11.49 6.08
CA PHE A 335 -0.94 -11.81 7.38
C PHE A 335 -2.42 -11.46 7.46
N GLU A 336 -3.20 -12.35 8.06
CA GLU A 336 -4.63 -12.14 8.25
C GLU A 336 -4.95 -11.31 9.51
N GLY A 337 -6.13 -10.69 9.54
CA GLY A 337 -6.53 -9.78 10.62
C GLY A 337 -6.71 -10.43 12.00
N ASP A 338 -6.76 -11.77 12.08
CA ASP A 338 -6.84 -12.56 13.30
C ASP A 338 -5.48 -13.11 13.77
N GLU A 339 -4.41 -12.93 12.98
CA GLU A 339 -3.07 -13.31 13.37
C GLU A 339 -2.53 -12.47 14.55
N PRO A 340 -1.73 -13.08 15.44
CA PRO A 340 -1.26 -12.41 16.65
C PRO A 340 -0.30 -11.26 16.32
N LEU A 341 -0.64 -10.06 16.79
CA LEU A 341 0.23 -8.89 16.66
C LEU A 341 1.53 -9.05 17.48
N PRO A 342 2.68 -8.53 16.99
CA PRO A 342 3.99 -8.73 17.59
C PRO A 342 4.24 -7.82 18.81
N VAL A 343 3.31 -7.77 19.76
CA VAL A 343 3.36 -6.87 20.93
C VAL A 343 4.59 -7.14 21.81
N GLU A 344 4.94 -8.41 22.03
CA GLU A 344 6.10 -8.81 22.83
C GLU A 344 7.44 -8.34 22.25
N PHE A 345 7.49 -8.02 20.95
CA PHE A 345 8.68 -7.43 20.36
C PHE A 345 8.99 -6.06 20.97
N TYR A 346 7.97 -5.22 21.14
CA TYR A 346 8.08 -3.83 21.59
C TYR A 346 8.13 -3.68 23.11
N ASN A 347 7.64 -4.67 23.85
CA ASN A 347 7.57 -4.68 25.32
C ASN A 347 8.95 -4.89 25.98
N LYS A 348 9.89 -4.00 25.69
CA LYS A 348 11.28 -4.05 26.15
C LYS A 348 11.80 -2.66 26.52
N ALA A 349 12.79 -2.61 27.41
CA ALA A 349 13.43 -1.38 27.89
C ALA A 349 12.44 -0.32 28.43
N GLY A 350 11.29 -0.74 28.96
CA GLY A 350 10.25 0.16 29.50
C GLY A 350 9.26 0.70 28.47
N PHE A 351 9.41 0.35 27.19
CA PHE A 351 8.47 0.69 26.13
C PHE A 351 7.37 -0.36 25.98
N LYS A 352 6.30 0.03 25.29
CA LYS A 352 5.18 -0.84 24.90
C LYS A 352 4.94 -0.70 23.42
N ALA A 353 4.29 -1.71 22.82
CA ALA A 353 3.79 -1.59 21.46
C ALA A 353 2.86 -0.35 21.34
N PRO A 354 2.98 0.44 20.26
CA PRO A 354 2.15 1.63 20.05
C PRO A 354 0.72 1.29 19.59
N PHE A 355 0.44 0.01 19.36
CA PHE A 355 -0.86 -0.54 19.01
C PHE A 355 -1.38 -1.47 20.10
N ASN A 356 -2.68 -1.42 20.37
CA ASN A 356 -3.32 -2.27 21.36
C ASN A 356 -3.54 -3.68 20.78
N GLN A 357 -3.30 -4.72 21.59
CA GLN A 357 -4.03 -5.97 21.39
C GLN A 357 -5.52 -5.64 21.48
N ARG A 358 -6.34 -6.17 20.56
CA ARG A 358 -7.76 -6.31 20.89
C ARG A 358 -7.77 -7.18 22.15
N GLU A 359 -8.00 -6.58 23.31
CA GLU A 359 -8.30 -7.33 24.51
C GLU A 359 -9.51 -8.18 24.15
N ASN A 360 -9.32 -9.50 24.10
CA ASN A 360 -10.44 -10.43 24.11
C ASN A 360 -11.11 -10.25 25.48
N GLU A 361 -12.00 -9.26 25.57
CA GLU A 361 -13.07 -9.25 26.56
C GLU A 361 -13.99 -10.43 26.23
N ILE A 362 -13.74 -11.56 26.90
CA ILE A 362 -14.73 -12.60 27.16
C ILE A 362 -14.95 -12.65 28.66
#